data_AF-A0A524QJQ3-F1
#
_entry.id   AF-A0A524QJQ3-F1
#
_cell.length_a   1.000
_cell.length_b   1.000
_cell.length_c   1.000
_cell.angle_alpha   90.00
_cell.angle_beta   90.00
_cell.angle_gamma   90.00
#
_symmetry.space_group_name_H-M   'P 1'
#
loop_
_entity.id
_entity.type
_entity.pdbx_description
1 polymer ?
#
loop_
_entity_poly.entity_id
_entity_poly.type
_entity_poly.pdbx_seq_one_letter_code
_entity_poly.pdbx_strand_id
1 'polypeptide(L)'
;MAVKALGIIRFREENATVTVSGPVMVGGCSVHGTRGKIHMTDSDCHHQSIAELGRRLRSGELTPVALTEALLERIESLDGALGAFQLVCPDRAMAAARAAHQNLSAGLDFGPLHGIPYAAKDLFDVRGLPTTAGTRLLADNIADADA
;
A
#
# COMPACT_ATOMS: atom_id res chain seq x y z
N MET A 1 21.39 -0.17 1.45
CA MET A 1 20.89 -0.66 0.15
C MET A 1 19.37 -0.63 0.24
N ALA A 2 18.72 0.39 -0.32
CA ALA A 2 17.40 0.79 0.16
C ALA A 2 16.24 0.33 -0.73
N VAL A 3 15.05 0.22 -0.12
CA VAL A 3 13.80 -0.23 -0.74
C VAL A 3 12.76 0.89 -0.64
N LYS A 4 11.82 1.02 -1.58
CA LYS A 4 10.65 1.88 -1.48
C LYS A 4 9.44 1.02 -1.10
N ALA A 5 8.76 1.33 0.00
CA ALA A 5 7.47 0.70 0.30
C ALA A 5 6.41 1.32 -0.61
N LEU A 6 5.90 0.54 -1.56
CA LEU A 6 5.03 1.04 -2.61
C LEU A 6 3.82 0.15 -2.81
N GLY A 7 2.67 0.64 -2.36
CA GLY A 7 1.40 0.31 -2.99
C GLY A 7 0.95 -1.15 -2.85
N ILE A 8 -0.15 -1.41 -3.55
CA ILE A 8 -0.68 -2.75 -3.83
C ILE A 8 -0.61 -2.95 -5.33
N ILE A 9 -0.31 -4.18 -5.77
CA ILE A 9 -0.28 -4.51 -7.19
C ILE A 9 -1.70 -4.40 -7.76
N ARG A 10 -1.87 -3.43 -8.67
CA ARG A 10 -3.08 -3.27 -9.50
C ARG A 10 -2.72 -3.58 -10.94
N PHE A 11 -3.02 -4.80 -11.38
CA PHE A 11 -3.13 -5.09 -12.80
C PHE A 11 -4.35 -4.36 -13.36
N ARG A 12 -4.14 -3.48 -14.34
CA ARG A 12 -5.21 -2.96 -15.19
C ARG A 12 -4.62 -2.53 -16.53
N GLU A 13 -5.09 -3.13 -17.62
CA GLU A 13 -4.90 -2.59 -18.96
C GLU A 13 -5.68 -1.27 -19.12
N GLU A 14 -5.07 -0.36 -19.88
CA GLU A 14 -5.66 0.87 -20.43
C GLU A 14 -6.18 1.94 -19.45
N ASN A 15 -5.34 2.98 -19.35
CA ASN A 15 -5.66 4.41 -19.35
C ASN A 15 -6.88 4.88 -18.52
N ALA A 16 -6.62 5.34 -17.30
CA ALA A 16 -7.56 6.11 -16.49
C ALA A 16 -6.88 7.31 -15.82
N THR A 17 -6.87 8.45 -16.51
CA THR A 17 -6.42 9.74 -15.97
C THR A 17 -7.39 10.20 -14.87
N VAL A 18 -6.95 10.20 -13.61
CA VAL A 18 -7.74 10.74 -12.49
C VAL A 18 -7.36 12.20 -12.26
N THR A 19 -8.12 13.11 -12.88
CA THR A 19 -8.02 14.55 -12.62
C THR A 19 -8.77 14.89 -11.35
N VAL A 20 -8.08 15.26 -10.28
CA VAL A 20 -8.71 15.74 -9.04
C VAL A 20 -8.90 17.25 -9.16
N SER A 21 -10.15 17.69 -9.39
CA SER A 21 -10.54 19.10 -9.40
C SER A 21 -11.74 19.30 -8.48
N GLY A 22 -11.54 20.05 -7.39
CA GLY A 22 -12.57 20.35 -6.39
C GLY A 22 -11.97 20.91 -5.10
N PRO A 23 -12.56 21.95 -4.48
CA PRO A 23 -11.97 22.62 -3.32
C PRO A 23 -12.14 21.84 -2.01
N VAL A 24 -11.16 21.98 -1.12
CA VAL A 24 -11.18 21.46 0.26
C VAL A 24 -11.77 22.51 1.20
N MET A 25 -12.90 22.21 1.87
CA MET A 25 -13.51 22.88 3.06
C MET A 25 -14.86 22.18 3.38
N VAL A 26 -15.44 22.06 4.59
CA VAL A 26 -15.04 22.03 6.02
C VAL A 26 -16.13 21.20 6.74
N GLY A 27 -15.82 20.43 7.80
CA GLY A 27 -16.87 19.93 8.70
C GLY A 27 -16.44 18.92 9.76
N GLY A 28 -16.42 19.33 11.03
CA GLY A 28 -16.18 18.42 12.14
C GLY A 28 -17.41 17.57 12.48
N CYS A 29 -17.20 16.28 12.72
CA CYS A 29 -18.22 15.39 13.30
C CYS A 29 -17.58 14.57 14.42
N SER A 30 -17.90 14.91 15.68
CA SER A 30 -17.43 14.13 16.84
C SER A 30 -18.32 12.90 17.00
N VAL A 31 -17.78 11.72 16.70
CA VAL A 31 -18.45 10.44 16.95
C VAL A 31 -17.82 9.74 18.14
N HIS A 32 -18.37 10.01 19.33
CA HIS A 32 -18.15 9.16 20.49
C HIS A 32 -18.83 7.81 20.24
N GLY A 33 -18.04 6.84 19.76
CA GLY A 33 -18.50 5.48 19.48
C GLY A 33 -17.50 4.46 19.97
N THR A 34 -17.81 3.81 21.08
CA THR A 34 -17.04 2.71 21.69
C THR A 34 -17.02 1.49 20.76
N ARG A 35 -16.13 1.50 19.76
CA ARG A 35 -15.83 0.29 18.98
C ARG A 35 -14.96 -0.62 19.82
N GLY A 36 -15.54 -1.74 20.24
CA GLY A 36 -14.80 -2.79 20.94
C GLY A 36 -13.57 -3.21 20.13
N LYS A 37 -12.44 -3.34 20.82
CA LYS A 37 -11.19 -3.82 20.22
C LYS A 37 -11.43 -5.20 19.63
N ILE A 38 -11.34 -5.34 18.30
CA ILE A 38 -11.17 -6.65 17.67
C ILE A 38 -9.72 -7.06 17.93
N HIS A 39 -9.46 -7.59 19.12
CA HIS A 39 -8.21 -8.29 19.44
C HIS A 39 -8.33 -9.74 18.98
N MET A 40 -8.14 -9.94 17.68
CA MET A 40 -7.66 -11.19 17.13
C MET A 40 -6.33 -10.85 16.45
N THR A 41 -5.23 -11.46 16.89
CA THR A 41 -3.88 -11.07 16.47
C THR A 41 -3.60 -11.51 15.03
N ASP A 42 -3.87 -10.64 14.06
CA ASP A 42 -3.35 -10.73 12.68
C ASP A 42 -1.83 -10.42 12.60
N SER A 43 -1.16 -10.38 13.76
CA SER A 43 0.23 -9.98 13.99
C SER A 43 1.25 -10.78 13.17
N ASP A 44 0.91 -11.96 12.65
CA ASP A 44 1.78 -12.80 11.82
C ASP A 44 1.43 -12.80 10.32
N CYS A 45 0.60 -11.87 9.83
CA CYS A 45 0.34 -11.72 8.39
C CYS A 45 1.64 -11.57 7.57
N HIS A 46 2.66 -10.93 8.15
CA HIS A 46 3.98 -10.72 7.56
C HIS A 46 4.89 -11.97 7.56
N HIS A 47 4.50 -13.05 8.26
CA HIS A 47 5.15 -14.37 8.20
C HIS A 47 4.43 -15.35 7.26
N GLN A 48 3.26 -14.98 6.72
CA GLN A 48 2.47 -15.80 5.80
C GLN A 48 3.00 -15.66 4.36
N SER A 49 2.87 -16.74 3.58
CA SER A 49 3.23 -16.67 2.15
C SER A 49 2.25 -15.78 1.37
N ILE A 50 2.69 -15.21 0.25
CA ILE A 50 1.83 -14.41 -0.65
C ILE A 50 0.61 -15.24 -1.13
N ALA A 51 0.78 -16.56 -1.31
CA ALA A 51 -0.32 -17.46 -1.67
C ALA A 51 -1.33 -17.66 -0.53
N GLU A 52 -0.87 -17.67 0.73
CA GLU A 52 -1.71 -17.72 1.94
C GLU A 52 -2.53 -16.43 2.07
N LEU A 53 -1.84 -15.28 2.04
CA LEU A 53 -2.46 -13.96 2.10
C LEU A 53 -3.48 -13.80 0.97
N GLY A 54 -3.11 -14.16 -0.26
CA GLY A 54 -4.02 -14.11 -1.41
C GLY A 54 -5.26 -15.00 -1.27
N ARG A 55 -5.17 -16.15 -0.58
CA ARG A 55 -6.37 -16.95 -0.24
C ARG A 55 -7.26 -16.21 0.76
N ARG A 56 -6.68 -15.73 1.87
CA ARG A 56 -7.41 -14.99 2.93
C ARG A 56 -8.07 -13.70 2.41
N LEU A 57 -7.44 -13.01 1.45
CA LEU A 57 -8.02 -11.84 0.77
C LEU A 57 -9.24 -12.20 -0.09
N ARG A 58 -9.21 -13.35 -0.77
CA ARG A 58 -10.31 -13.85 -1.61
C ARG A 58 -11.46 -14.46 -0.79
N SER A 59 -11.18 -15.09 0.35
CA SER A 59 -12.23 -15.59 1.26
C SER A 59 -12.85 -14.49 2.13
N GLY A 60 -12.21 -13.31 2.21
CA GLY A 60 -12.66 -12.20 3.06
C GLY A 60 -12.24 -12.31 4.53
N GLU A 61 -11.48 -13.35 4.90
CA GLU A 61 -10.85 -13.49 6.23
C GLU A 61 -9.83 -12.39 6.53
N LEU A 62 -9.28 -11.78 5.49
CA LEU A 62 -8.38 -10.64 5.54
C LEU A 62 -8.81 -9.62 4.49
N THR A 63 -8.63 -8.32 4.77
CA THR A 63 -8.87 -7.27 3.77
C THR A 63 -7.55 -6.66 3.32
N PRO A 64 -7.44 -6.16 2.07
CA PRO A 64 -6.25 -5.45 1.61
C PRO A 64 -5.92 -4.22 2.48
N VAL A 65 -6.96 -3.59 3.05
CA VAL A 65 -6.86 -2.45 3.97
C VAL A 65 -6.17 -2.88 5.27
N ALA A 66 -6.70 -3.88 5.98
CA ALA A 66 -6.11 -4.37 7.23
C ALA A 66 -4.68 -4.89 7.04
N LEU A 67 -4.41 -5.63 5.96
CA LEU A 67 -3.06 -6.10 5.62
C LEU A 67 -2.08 -4.94 5.39
N THR A 68 -2.53 -3.86 4.74
CA THR A 68 -1.69 -2.66 4.50
C THR A 68 -1.45 -1.89 5.79
N GLU A 69 -2.48 -1.71 6.62
CA GLU A 69 -2.38 -1.05 7.93
C GLU A 69 -1.37 -1.78 8.83
N ALA A 70 -1.51 -3.11 8.98
CA ALA A 70 -0.60 -3.93 9.78
C ALA A 70 0.87 -3.90 9.29
N LEU A 71 1.10 -3.83 7.97
CA LEU A 71 2.44 -3.71 7.41
C LEU A 71 3.03 -2.30 7.60
N LEU A 72 2.21 -1.24 7.51
CA LEU A 72 2.66 0.13 7.77
C LEU A 72 3.03 0.35 9.25
N GLU A 73 2.21 -0.15 10.18
CA GLU A 73 2.51 -0.16 11.63
C GLU A 73 3.82 -0.91 11.93
N ARG A 74 4.08 -2.02 11.22
CA ARG A 74 5.34 -2.77 11.34
C ARG A 74 6.54 -1.99 10.78
N ILE A 75 6.38 -1.24 9.70
CA ILE A 75 7.43 -0.38 9.15
C ILE A 75 7.75 0.75 10.15
N GLU A 76 6.73 1.43 10.66
CA GLU A 76 6.88 2.52 11.64
C GLU A 76 7.63 2.06 12.91
N SER A 77 7.30 0.87 13.42
CA SER A 77 7.90 0.33 14.66
C SER A 77 9.31 -0.24 14.51
N LEU A 78 9.76 -0.61 13.30
CA LEU A 78 11.04 -1.31 13.10
C LEU A 78 12.04 -0.57 12.21
N ASP A 79 11.59 0.19 11.21
CA ASP A 79 12.49 0.67 10.15
C ASP A 79 13.48 1.75 10.63
N GLY A 80 13.14 2.49 11.69
CA GLY A 80 14.07 3.42 12.34
C GLY A 80 15.36 2.76 12.86
N ALA A 81 15.34 1.46 13.13
CA ALA A 81 16.53 0.69 13.52
C ALA A 81 17.13 -0.13 12.36
N LEU A 82 16.32 -0.52 11.36
CA LEU A 82 16.75 -1.38 10.25
C LEU A 82 17.26 -0.61 9.02
N GLY A 83 16.75 0.60 8.77
CA GLY A 83 17.08 1.41 7.58
C GLY A 83 16.80 0.68 6.26
N ALA A 84 15.74 -0.13 6.21
CA ALA A 84 15.37 -0.93 5.04
C ALA A 84 14.65 -0.07 3.99
N PHE A 85 13.83 0.91 4.40
CA PHE A 85 13.09 1.75 3.47
C PHE A 85 13.71 3.15 3.27
N GLN A 86 13.91 3.54 2.00
CA GLN A 86 14.32 4.89 1.60
C GLN A 86 13.14 5.87 1.63
N LEU A 87 11.98 5.36 1.26
CA LEU A 87 10.74 6.09 1.05
C LEU A 87 9.57 5.15 1.31
N VAL A 88 8.63 5.59 2.13
CA VAL A 88 7.37 4.91 2.42
C VAL A 88 6.26 5.82 1.92
N CYS A 89 5.25 5.27 1.26
CA CYS A 89 4.11 6.05 0.73
C CYS A 89 2.79 5.59 1.34
N PRO A 90 2.49 5.90 2.63
CA PRO A 90 1.30 5.39 3.33
C PRO A 90 0.00 5.72 2.59
N ASP A 91 -0.19 6.97 2.17
CA ASP A 91 -1.42 7.41 1.50
C ASP A 91 -1.65 6.69 0.16
N ARG A 92 -0.59 6.53 -0.64
CA ARG A 92 -0.64 5.80 -1.93
C ARG A 92 -0.93 4.31 -1.70
N ALA A 93 -0.35 3.70 -0.67
CA ALA A 93 -0.62 2.32 -0.29
C ALA A 93 -2.07 2.14 0.19
N MET A 94 -2.54 2.99 1.09
CA MET A 94 -3.89 2.95 1.63
C MET A 94 -4.98 3.25 0.58
N ALA A 95 -4.72 4.17 -0.35
CA ALA A 95 -5.62 4.41 -1.49
C ALA A 95 -5.74 3.16 -2.39
N ALA A 96 -4.61 2.52 -2.71
CA ALA A 96 -4.60 1.27 -3.48
C ALA A 96 -5.30 0.12 -2.72
N ALA A 97 -5.14 0.06 -1.39
CA ALA A 97 -5.78 -0.91 -0.50
C ALA A 97 -7.30 -0.79 -0.47
N ARG A 98 -7.82 0.43 -0.24
CA ARG A 98 -9.27 0.70 -0.26
C ARG A 98 -9.88 0.32 -1.61
N ALA A 99 -9.19 0.68 -2.69
CA ALA A 99 -9.69 0.42 -4.03
C ALA A 99 -9.57 -1.08 -4.43
N ALA A 100 -8.55 -1.81 -3.97
CA ALA A 100 -8.48 -3.27 -4.15
C ALA A 100 -9.55 -4.01 -3.33
N HIS A 101 -9.82 -3.55 -2.11
CA HIS A 101 -10.92 -4.07 -1.28
C HIS A 101 -12.29 -3.88 -1.96
N GLN A 102 -12.57 -2.70 -2.51
CA GLN A 102 -13.79 -2.42 -3.28
C GLN A 102 -13.97 -3.39 -4.46
N ASN A 103 -12.91 -3.66 -5.22
CA ASN A 103 -12.95 -4.60 -6.34
C ASN A 103 -13.28 -6.03 -5.88
N LEU A 104 -12.54 -6.54 -4.89
CA LEU A 104 -12.75 -7.90 -4.35
C LEU A 104 -14.15 -8.07 -3.78
N SER A 105 -14.65 -7.07 -3.03
CA SER A 105 -16.03 -7.06 -2.51
C SER A 105 -17.10 -6.98 -3.61
N ALA A 106 -16.75 -6.51 -4.81
CA ALA A 106 -17.60 -6.53 -6.01
C ALA A 106 -17.41 -7.78 -6.89
N GLY A 107 -16.62 -8.77 -6.45
CA GLY A 107 -16.30 -9.97 -7.22
C GLY A 107 -15.30 -9.77 -8.37
N LEU A 108 -14.64 -8.61 -8.43
CA LEU A 108 -13.61 -8.29 -9.43
C LEU A 108 -12.22 -8.67 -8.87
N ASP A 109 -11.71 -9.84 -9.26
CA ASP A 109 -10.33 -10.24 -8.98
C ASP A 109 -9.46 -10.07 -10.23
N PHE A 110 -8.41 -9.25 -10.13
CA PHE A 110 -7.43 -9.01 -11.20
C PHE A 110 -6.21 -9.95 -11.13
N GLY A 111 -6.28 -11.02 -10.34
CA GLY A 111 -5.33 -12.13 -10.37
C GLY A 111 -4.63 -12.41 -9.04
N PRO A 112 -3.61 -13.30 -9.04
CA PRO A 112 -3.07 -13.88 -7.81
C PRO A 112 -2.52 -12.84 -6.82
N LEU A 113 -2.06 -11.68 -7.29
CA LEU A 113 -1.47 -10.59 -6.50
C LEU A 113 -2.45 -9.43 -6.20
N HIS A 114 -3.72 -9.53 -6.60
CA HIS A 114 -4.67 -8.45 -6.34
C HIS A 114 -4.91 -8.28 -4.84
N GLY A 115 -4.71 -7.06 -4.32
CA GLY A 115 -4.81 -6.79 -2.88
C GLY A 115 -3.54 -7.08 -2.06
N ILE A 116 -2.45 -7.54 -2.68
CA ILE A 116 -1.16 -7.77 -2.00
C ILE A 116 -0.28 -6.51 -2.03
N PRO A 117 0.15 -5.98 -0.86
CA PRO A 117 1.15 -4.91 -0.78
C PRO A 117 2.54 -5.35 -1.25
N TYR A 118 3.32 -4.43 -1.82
CA TYR A 118 4.68 -4.72 -2.25
C TYR A 118 5.65 -3.59 -1.93
N ALA A 119 6.93 -3.86 -2.19
CA ALA A 119 8.01 -2.90 -2.05
C ALA A 119 8.95 -3.02 -3.25
N ALA A 120 9.21 -1.90 -3.91
CA ALA A 120 10.09 -1.83 -5.06
C ALA A 120 11.51 -1.51 -4.60
N LYS A 121 12.55 -2.13 -5.21
CA LYS A 121 13.93 -1.67 -4.99
C LYS A 121 14.05 -0.21 -5.45
N ASP A 122 14.91 0.61 -4.83
CA ASP A 122 15.28 1.93 -5.36
C ASP A 122 16.19 1.83 -6.61
N LEU A 123 15.87 0.93 -7.52
CA LEU A 123 16.43 0.76 -8.87
C LEU A 123 15.31 0.62 -9.92
N PHE A 124 14.05 0.54 -9.49
CA PHE A 124 12.89 0.50 -10.34
C PHE A 124 12.14 1.83 -10.27
N ASP A 125 11.75 2.30 -11.43
CA ASP A 125 11.01 3.53 -11.60
C ASP A 125 9.54 3.36 -11.23
N VAL A 126 9.03 4.41 -10.61
CA VAL A 126 7.68 4.49 -10.06
C VAL A 126 7.17 5.88 -10.34
N ARG A 127 6.14 5.99 -11.19
CA ARG A 127 5.65 7.27 -11.69
C ARG A 127 5.38 8.25 -10.55
N GLY A 128 6.02 9.42 -10.64
CA GLY A 128 5.88 10.53 -9.69
C GLY A 128 6.67 10.38 -8.38
N LEU A 129 7.55 9.38 -8.24
CA LEU A 129 8.45 9.23 -7.10
C LEU A 129 9.93 9.35 -7.55
N PRO A 130 10.85 9.75 -6.67
CA PRO A 130 12.28 9.76 -6.97
C PRO A 130 12.83 8.33 -7.12
N THR A 131 13.74 8.12 -8.06
CA THR A 131 14.60 6.93 -8.14
C THR A 131 16.05 7.35 -7.95
N THR A 132 16.59 7.06 -6.76
CA THR A 132 17.89 7.59 -6.32
C THR A 132 19.06 6.62 -6.58
N ALA A 133 18.79 5.35 -6.89
CA ALA A 133 19.82 4.30 -6.98
C ALA A 133 20.73 4.19 -5.73
N GLY A 134 20.23 4.64 -4.58
CA GLY A 134 21.03 4.79 -3.35
C GLY A 134 22.12 5.87 -3.41
N THR A 135 22.06 6.84 -4.34
CA THR A 135 23.00 7.96 -4.47
C THR A 135 22.32 9.33 -4.37
N ARG A 136 22.98 10.27 -3.69
CA ARG A 136 22.51 11.66 -3.56
C ARG A 136 22.49 12.41 -4.89
N LEU A 137 23.23 11.94 -5.91
CA LEU A 137 23.26 12.55 -7.24
C LEU A 137 21.92 12.43 -7.98
N LEU A 138 21.07 11.46 -7.58
CA LEU A 138 19.77 11.19 -8.20
C LEU A 138 18.62 11.45 -7.20
N ALA A 139 18.84 12.25 -6.16
CA ALA A 139 17.81 12.55 -5.16
C ALA A 139 16.54 13.16 -5.78
N ASP A 140 16.71 14.03 -6.78
CA ASP A 140 15.63 14.75 -7.47
C ASP A 140 15.23 14.09 -8.81
N ASN A 141 15.71 12.87 -9.09
CA ASN A 141 15.38 12.12 -10.30
C ASN A 141 13.97 11.51 -10.20
N ILE A 142 12.93 12.32 -10.45
CA ILE A 142 11.53 11.88 -10.44
C ILE A 142 11.22 11.08 -11.70
N ALA A 143 10.67 9.88 -11.54
CA ALA A 143 10.33 9.02 -12.67
C ALA A 143 9.02 9.46 -13.37
N ASP A 144 9.09 9.64 -14.70
CA ASP A 144 7.95 9.97 -15.56
C ASP A 144 7.00 8.78 -15.83
N ALA A 145 7.47 7.56 -15.59
CA ALA A 145 6.72 6.32 -15.81
C ALA A 145 7.03 5.28 -14.72
N ASP A 146 6.27 4.19 -14.73
CA ASP A 146 6.60 2.97 -13.99
C ASP A 146 7.47 2.06 -14.90
N ALA A 147 8.36 1.26 -14.31
CA ALA A 147 9.25 0.32 -15.02
C ALA A 147 8.57 -0.99 -15.47
#